data_AF-A0A846N0D0-F1
#
_entry.id   AF-A0A846N0D0-F1
#
_cell.length_a   1.000
_cell.length_b   1.000
_cell.length_c   1.000
_cell.angle_alpha   90.00
_cell.angle_beta   90.00
_cell.angle_gamma   90.00
#
_symmetry.space_group_name_H-M   'P 1'
#
loop_
_entity.id
_entity.type
_entity.pdbx_description
1 polymer ?
#
loop_
_entity_poly.entity_id
_entity_poly.type
_entity_poly.pdbx_seq_one_letter_code
_entity_poly.pdbx_strand_id
1 'polypeptide(L)'
;MLEPITVSSGWFQPTGGLDLPDGTWPYRLHVMGSGFAHRAIPLVAVVGGVELELIMVNSEGDGFAGLLREAPAEGAVLSVGWLDGPLIETSVQFHSGGVA
;
A
#
# COMPACT_ATOMS: atom_id res chain seq x y z
N MET A 1 -15.19 -9.01 16.77
CA MET A 1 -15.17 -7.68 16.13
C MET A 1 -13.78 -7.53 15.55
N LEU A 2 -13.64 -7.27 14.25
CA LEU A 2 -12.32 -7.05 13.66
C LEU A 2 -11.84 -5.66 14.10
N GLU A 3 -10.55 -5.56 14.44
CA GLU A 3 -9.95 -4.28 14.78
C GLU A 3 -9.92 -3.36 13.54
N PRO A 4 -10.16 -2.06 13.71
CA PRO A 4 -10.05 -1.11 12.60
C PRO A 4 -8.61 -1.02 12.11
N ILE A 5 -8.43 -0.87 10.79
CA ILE A 5 -7.11 -0.62 10.21
C ILE A 5 -6.56 0.71 10.76
N THR A 6 -5.34 0.67 11.27
CA THR A 6 -4.57 1.86 11.66
C THR A 6 -3.22 1.81 10.98
N VAL A 7 -2.88 2.83 10.19
CA VAL A 7 -1.55 2.95 9.57
C VAL A 7 -0.67 3.82 10.47
N SER A 8 0.49 3.31 10.87
CA SER A 8 1.45 4.03 11.69
C SER A 8 2.59 4.64 10.87
N SER A 9 3.02 3.94 9.81
CA SER A 9 4.05 4.43 8.88
C SER A 9 3.98 3.70 7.55
N GLY A 10 4.65 4.27 6.54
CA GLY A 10 4.85 3.61 5.25
C GLY A 10 5.95 4.30 4.46
N TRP A 11 6.61 3.56 3.57
CA TRP A 11 7.66 4.08 2.71
C TRP A 11 7.63 3.44 1.33
N PHE A 12 8.06 4.24 0.34
CA PHE A 12 8.14 3.83 -1.05
C PHE A 12 9.57 3.47 -1.39
N GLN A 13 9.76 2.26 -1.90
CA GLN A 13 11.04 1.74 -2.34
C GLN A 13 11.05 1.66 -3.87
N PRO A 14 11.95 2.39 -4.55
CA PRO A 14 12.21 2.17 -5.97
C PRO A 14 12.66 0.73 -6.18
N THR A 15 12.05 0.05 -7.15
CA THR A 15 12.41 -1.34 -7.49
C THR A 15 13.49 -1.42 -8.56
N GLY A 16 13.82 -0.29 -9.19
CA GLY A 16 14.62 -0.25 -10.40
C GLY A 16 13.84 -0.67 -11.66
N GLY A 17 12.52 -0.76 -11.58
CA GLY A 17 11.68 -1.28 -12.66
C GLY A 17 11.58 -2.80 -12.60
N LEU A 18 10.90 -3.31 -11.56
CA LEU A 18 10.63 -4.74 -11.45
C LEU A 18 9.77 -5.19 -12.63
N ASP A 19 10.37 -5.91 -13.57
CA ASP A 19 9.69 -6.48 -14.72
C ASP A 19 9.13 -7.86 -14.38
N LEU A 20 7.80 -8.00 -14.47
CA LEU A 20 7.10 -9.28 -14.45
C LEU A 20 6.42 -9.49 -15.81
N PRO A 21 5.94 -10.69 -16.15
CA PRO A 21 5.32 -10.96 -17.45
C PRO A 21 4.19 -9.98 -17.83
N ASP A 22 3.50 -9.41 -16.84
CA ASP A 22 2.33 -8.56 -17.02
C ASP A 22 2.63 -7.05 -16.92
N GLY A 23 3.91 -6.64 -16.81
CA GLY A 23 4.30 -5.22 -16.81
C GLY A 23 5.58 -4.89 -16.02
N THR A 24 5.75 -3.60 -15.74
CA THR A 24 6.86 -3.06 -14.93
C THR A 24 6.29 -2.33 -13.73
N TRP A 25 6.83 -2.57 -12.54
CA TRP A 25 6.42 -1.90 -11.30
C TRP A 25 7.57 -1.07 -10.75
N PRO A 26 7.63 0.24 -11.00
CA PRO A 26 8.74 1.09 -10.57
C PRO A 26 8.87 1.25 -9.05
N TYR A 27 7.78 1.03 -8.29
CA TYR A 27 7.76 1.21 -6.84
C TYR A 27 7.14 0.03 -6.11
N ARG A 28 7.70 -0.25 -4.92
CA ARG A 28 7.09 -1.05 -3.86
C ARG A 28 6.71 -0.13 -2.72
N LEU A 29 5.49 -0.28 -2.20
CA LEU A 29 5.07 0.37 -0.96
C LEU A 29 5.11 -0.66 0.16
N HIS A 30 5.71 -0.28 1.28
CA HIS A 30 5.63 -1.01 2.55
C HIS A 30 4.86 -0.15 3.56
N VAL A 31 3.96 -0.77 4.31
CA VAL A 31 3.11 -0.09 5.30
C VAL A 31 3.15 -0.89 6.59
N MET A 32 3.33 -0.19 7.71
CA MET A 32 3.25 -0.73 9.05
C MET A 32 2.02 -0.18 9.77
N GLY A 33 1.48 -0.95 10.70
CA GLY A 33 0.31 -0.56 11.47
C GLY A 33 -0.34 -1.73 12.19
N SER A 34 -1.66 -1.66 12.35
CA SER A 34 -2.47 -2.71 12.96
C SER A 34 -3.81 -2.87 12.24
N GLY A 35 -4.52 -3.95 12.55
CA GLY A 35 -5.83 -4.26 11.95
C GLY A 35 -5.74 -4.94 10.57
N PHE A 36 -4.54 -5.29 10.09
CA PHE A 36 -4.35 -6.04 8.85
C PHE A 36 -4.55 -7.55 9.07
N ALA A 37 -5.80 -7.95 9.29
CA ALA A 37 -6.14 -9.36 9.50
C ALA A 37 -6.04 -10.18 8.20
N HIS A 38 -5.61 -11.44 8.29
CA HIS A 38 -5.73 -12.39 7.17
C HIS A 38 -7.21 -12.71 6.93
N ARG A 39 -7.79 -12.12 5.88
CA ARG A 39 -9.20 -12.27 5.49
C ARG A 39 -9.31 -12.85 4.09
N ALA A 40 -10.42 -13.52 3.83
CA ALA A 40 -10.79 -13.93 2.48
C ALA A 40 -11.15 -12.73 1.59
N ILE A 41 -11.57 -11.62 2.20
CA ILE A 41 -11.85 -10.36 1.51
C ILE A 41 -10.53 -9.61 1.36
N PRO A 42 -10.15 -9.23 0.12
CA PRO A 42 -8.84 -8.66 -0.13
C PRO A 42 -8.71 -7.25 0.47
N LEU A 43 -7.49 -6.93 0.88
CA LEU A 43 -7.08 -5.57 1.19
C LEU A 43 -6.94 -4.81 -0.13
N VAL A 44 -7.39 -3.55 -0.14
CA VAL A 44 -7.25 -2.62 -1.27
C VAL A 44 -6.51 -1.39 -0.76
N ALA A 45 -5.54 -0.93 -1.55
CA ALA A 45 -4.79 0.28 -1.27
C ALA A 45 -4.61 1.10 -2.55
N VAL A 46 -4.71 2.42 -2.43
CA VAL A 46 -4.62 3.37 -3.54
C VAL A 46 -3.78 4.57 -3.09
N VAL A 47 -2.87 5.04 -3.93
CA VAL A 47 -2.03 6.22 -3.65
C VAL A 47 -2.33 7.29 -4.70
N GLY A 48 -3.09 8.33 -4.32
CA GLY A 48 -3.47 9.42 -5.23
C GLY A 48 -4.13 8.97 -6.54
N GLY A 49 -4.89 7.87 -6.51
CA GLY A 49 -5.54 7.28 -7.69
C GLY A 49 -4.78 6.12 -8.34
N VAL A 50 -3.52 5.87 -7.97
CA VAL A 50 -2.76 4.71 -8.45
C VAL A 50 -3.05 3.51 -7.55
N GLU A 51 -3.62 2.44 -8.13
CA GLU A 51 -3.92 1.21 -7.39
C GLU A 51 -2.63 0.45 -7.03
N LEU A 52 -2.60 -0.05 -5.80
CA LEU A 52 -1.56 -0.95 -5.34
C LEU A 52 -1.92 -2.39 -5.73
N GLU A 53 -1.02 -3.04 -6.45
CA GLU A 53 -1.17 -4.41 -6.92
C GLU A 53 -0.34 -5.38 -6.08
N LEU A 54 -0.61 -6.68 -6.23
CA LEU A 54 0.18 -7.76 -5.63
C LEU A 54 0.35 -7.58 -4.11
N ILE A 55 -0.72 -7.17 -3.44
CA ILE A 55 -0.73 -6.86 -2.01
C ILE A 55 -0.55 -8.15 -1.20
N MET A 56 0.43 -8.14 -0.31
CA MET A 56 0.70 -9.19 0.67
C MET A 56 0.62 -8.60 2.08
N VAL A 57 -0.24 -9.17 2.91
CA VAL A 57 -0.36 -8.84 4.34
C VAL A 57 0.69 -9.64 5.11
N ASN A 58 1.40 -8.99 6.03
CA ASN A 58 2.39 -9.62 6.88
C ASN A 58 1.75 -10.73 7.73
N SER A 59 2.49 -11.80 8.03
CA SER A 59 1.96 -12.94 8.80
C SER A 59 1.46 -12.56 10.20
N GLU A 60 2.02 -11.51 10.80
CA GLU A 60 1.66 -11.02 12.13
C GLU A 60 0.51 -10.00 12.09
N GLY A 61 0.07 -9.58 10.90
CA GLY A 61 -0.98 -8.55 10.73
C GLY A 61 -0.55 -7.14 11.11
N ASP A 62 0.77 -6.91 11.21
CA ASP A 62 1.42 -5.65 11.59
C ASP A 62 1.73 -4.74 10.38
N GLY A 63 1.27 -5.12 9.19
CA GLY A 63 1.55 -4.38 7.97
C GLY A 63 1.21 -5.13 6.69
N PHE A 64 1.52 -4.50 5.58
CA PHE A 64 1.45 -5.10 4.25
C PHE A 64 2.47 -4.46 3.31
N ALA A 65 2.73 -5.13 2.19
CA ALA A 65 3.48 -4.57 1.08
C ALA A 65 2.74 -4.82 -0.24
N GLY A 66 2.97 -3.95 -1.23
CA GLY A 66 2.44 -4.11 -2.57
C GLY A 66 3.25 -3.32 -3.58
N LEU A 67 2.86 -3.41 -4.85
CA LEU A 67 3.58 -2.83 -5.97
C LEU A 67 2.72 -1.81 -6.71
N LEU A 68 3.32 -0.71 -7.15
CA LEU A 68 2.67 0.30 -7.97
C LEU A 68 3.20 0.19 -9.40
N ARG A 69 2.27 0.10 -10.36
CA ARG A 69 2.59 -0.03 -11.79
C ARG A 69 3.11 1.28 -12.41
N GLU A 70 2.85 2.40 -11.75
CA GLU A 70 3.36 3.72 -12.11
C GLU A 70 3.68 4.54 -10.85
N ALA A 71 4.40 5.65 -11.04
CA ALA A 71 4.70 6.57 -9.95
C ALA A 71 3.46 7.41 -9.61
N PRO A 72 3.01 7.47 -8.35
CA PRO A 72 2.00 8.43 -7.93
C PRO A 72 2.47 9.88 -8.09
N ALA A 73 1.54 10.83 -8.08
CA ALA A 73 1.87 12.24 -8.01
C ALA A 73 2.58 12.59 -6.68
N GLU A 74 3.46 13.59 -6.70
CA GLU A 74 4.12 14.07 -5.48
C GLU A 74 3.09 14.53 -4.45
N GLY A 75 3.24 14.09 -3.19
CA GLY A 75 2.29 14.37 -2.11
C GLY A 75 1.00 13.53 -2.16
N ALA A 76 0.85 12.61 -3.12
CA ALA A 76 -0.29 11.71 -3.19
C ALA A 76 -0.45 10.89 -1.90
N VAL A 77 -1.66 10.90 -1.36
CA VAL A 77 -1.98 10.25 -0.07
C VAL A 77 -2.37 8.78 -0.30
N LEU A 78 -1.87 7.90 0.57
CA LEU A 78 -2.31 6.52 0.67
C LEU A 78 -3.70 6.46 1.32
N SER A 79 -4.64 5.79 0.63
CA SER A 79 -5.91 5.32 1.17
C SER A 79 -5.93 3.79 1.21
N VAL A 80 -6.41 3.21 2.30
CA VAL A 80 -6.43 1.75 2.49
C VAL A 80 -7.74 1.28 3.13
N GLY A 81 -8.21 0.10 2.74
CA GLY A 81 -9.41 -0.52 3.29
C GLY A 81 -9.60 -1.94 2.80
N TRP A 82 -10.64 -2.61 3.29
CA TRP A 82 -11.07 -3.90 2.74
C TRP A 82 -12.01 -3.66 1.57
N LEU A 83 -12.02 -4.57 0.57
CA LEU A 83 -12.89 -4.44 -0.61
C LEU A 83 -14.39 -4.33 -0.29
N ASP A 84 -14.82 -4.84 0.87
CA ASP A 84 -16.19 -4.78 1.37
C ASP A 84 -16.53 -3.50 2.17
N GLY A 85 -15.61 -2.54 2.23
CA GLY A 85 -15.73 -1.35 3.06
C GLY A 85 -15.19 -0.07 2.42
N PRO A 86 -15.30 1.06 3.13
CA PRO A 86 -14.72 2.32 2.68
C PRO A 86 -13.19 2.26 2.77
N LEU A 87 -12.52 2.97 1.84
CA LEU A 87 -11.10 3.30 1.98
C LEU A 87 -10.95 4.45 2.99
N ILE A 88 -9.89 4.36 3.80
CA ILE A 88 -9.55 5.36 4.81
C ILE A 88 -8.25 6.03 4.38
N GLU A 89 -8.25 7.36 4.27
CA GLU A 89 -7.04 8.15 4.06
C GLU A 89 -6.10 8.05 5.26
N THR A 90 -4.81 8.01 4.99
CA THR A 90 -3.74 7.88 5.98
C THR A 90 -2.84 9.12 5.97
N SER A 91 -1.88 9.19 6.89
CA SER A 91 -0.84 10.23 6.85
C SER A 91 0.33 9.91 5.92
N VAL A 92 0.33 8.74 5.25
CA VAL A 92 1.43 8.31 4.38
C VAL A 92 1.28 8.99 3.01
N GLN A 93 2.31 9.72 2.61
CA GLN A 93 2.37 10.46 1.34
C GLN A 93 3.51 9.96 0.47
N PHE A 94 3.30 9.97 -0.84
CA PHE A 94 4.35 9.67 -1.82
C PHE A 94 5.31 10.85 -1.97
N HIS A 95 6.61 10.57 -1.85
CA HIS A 95 7.67 11.54 -2.15
C HIS A 95 8.73 10.91 -3.05
N SER A 96 8.95 11.52 -4.22
CA SER A 96 9.95 11.10 -5.20
C SER A 96 11.36 11.49 -4.75
N GLY A 97 12.01 10.65 -3.95
CA GLY A 97 13.40 10.87 -3.56
C GLY A 97 13.92 10.04 -2.39
N GLY A 98 13.06 9.45 -1.56
CA GLY A 98 13.45 8.79 -0.30
C GLY A 98 14.10 9.80 0.66
N VAL A 99 13.49 10.21 1.77
CA VAL A 99 12.86 9.47 2.86
C VAL A 99 11.82 10.43 3.47
N ALA A 100 10.67 9.93 3.91
CA ALA A 100 9.79 10.66 4.82
C ALA A 100 10.22 10.39 6.27
#